data_AF-A0A445G9U1-F1
#
_entry.id   AF-A0A445G9U1-F1
#
_cell.length_a   1.000
_cell.length_b   1.000
_cell.length_c   1.000
_cell.angle_alpha   90.00
_cell.angle_beta   90.00
_cell.angle_gamma   90.00
#
_symmetry.space_group_name_H-M   'P 1'
#
loop_
_entity.id
_entity.type
_entity.pdbx_description
1 polymer ?
#
loop_
_entity_poly.entity_id
_entity_poly.type
_entity_poly.pdbx_seq_one_letter_code
_entity_poly.pdbx_strand_id
1 'polypeptide(L)'
;MSVESETGSFRDSETRNNLRRILESCSKLAEAGDFHESENTAVSELVEFLDSLLDAAMSDLDSENAENDAFEAISEIHRYICSPSIDQEVVDALSFELPKAVSKFVGISSRFLDLAISIIDQFIVKCGPRDMLSILCNTLGYSSKIIKAASYIVPPLSGLSKVLLSIQRRQFEQVKVAVPIILNILKAVSLESEEAELEDVFDTAVEIANSIYEVCNKLERDTKEKLRALLGLYVMQCMALVSASISYKASSCPSSVLQLSQISSYCGLSYLSLVTTYDVEIVAESVFGGEDKDHCTGCFSHVKHGAALSVVWGHVSKEVAQTAKEDLIAIRDELRNNQTKRWQAIGTLKHVLYFVNLPWELKKHAIDFLLSITDEGVSRNYNEERSEWSSYVPSLFSALQAVKMVIMYAPEPELRKKSFTVLKGVLADIPNSQRFDIMKALITNTDSSSMIAIFIDLVRKEMHTAICSSRSIVKDAPQIDNKAFPDTSFWNPGILELVELVLRPPQGGPPSLPEQSDAVLSALNLYRFVLMTESAEKTNITGVLSRNNLLKAYNEWLLPLRTLVTGIMAESHSDYDEFAVDTVCTLNPLELVLYRCIELVDEKLKQST
;
A
#
# COMPACT_ATOMS: atom_id res chain seq x y z
N MET A 1 57.35 3.61 -36.99
CA MET A 1 56.10 4.36 -37.20
C MET A 1 55.23 4.10 -36.00
N SER A 2 55.45 4.92 -34.97
CA SER A 2 54.67 4.90 -33.73
C SER A 2 53.67 6.04 -33.89
N VAL A 3 52.38 5.69 -33.97
CA VAL A 3 51.30 6.68 -33.92
C VAL A 3 51.05 6.90 -32.43
N GLU A 4 51.66 7.95 -31.90
CA GLU A 4 51.23 8.54 -30.63
C GLU A 4 49.79 9.02 -30.85
N SER A 5 48.83 8.38 -30.18
CA SER A 5 47.51 8.94 -30.01
C SER A 5 47.67 10.15 -29.08
N GLU A 6 47.62 11.36 -29.65
CA GLU A 6 47.49 12.60 -28.89
C GLU A 6 46.21 12.53 -28.05
N THR A 7 46.35 12.11 -26.80
CA THR A 7 45.35 12.31 -25.75
C THR A 7 45.34 13.80 -25.42
N GLY A 8 44.51 14.57 -26.13
CA GLY A 8 44.29 15.98 -25.84
C GLY A 8 43.70 16.14 -24.45
N SER A 9 44.49 16.69 -23.52
CA SER A 9 44.01 17.08 -22.20
C SER A 9 43.06 18.27 -22.32
N PHE A 10 41.96 18.29 -21.57
CA PHE A 10 41.02 19.43 -21.44
C PHE A 10 41.72 20.80 -21.21
N ARG A 11 42.96 20.78 -20.70
CA ARG A 11 43.78 21.98 -20.51
C ARG A 11 43.98 22.81 -21.79
N ASP A 12 43.97 22.20 -22.97
CA ASP A 12 44.24 22.85 -24.26
C ASP A 12 43.08 22.71 -25.28
N SER A 13 41.87 22.31 -24.84
CA SER A 13 40.75 21.96 -25.73
C SER A 13 39.85 23.15 -26.15
N GLU A 14 39.28 23.06 -27.35
CA GLU A 14 38.27 24.00 -27.89
C GLU A 14 37.05 24.13 -26.95
N THR A 15 36.69 23.03 -26.29
CA THR A 15 35.62 22.93 -25.29
C THR A 15 35.82 23.90 -24.11
N ARG A 16 37.04 23.99 -23.56
CA ARG A 16 37.35 24.90 -22.46
C ARG A 16 37.29 26.37 -22.89
N ASN A 17 37.80 26.68 -24.07
CA ASN A 17 37.76 28.04 -24.61
C ASN A 17 36.32 28.48 -24.89
N ASN A 18 35.48 27.57 -25.39
CA ASN A 18 34.07 27.84 -25.60
C ASN A 18 33.34 28.11 -24.27
N LEU A 19 33.55 27.27 -23.24
CA LEU A 19 32.97 27.49 -21.92
C LEU A 19 33.38 28.84 -21.32
N ARG A 20 34.66 29.21 -21.39
CA ARG A 20 35.13 30.50 -20.89
C ARG A 20 34.47 31.68 -21.60
N ARG A 21 34.33 31.61 -22.93
CA ARG A 21 33.61 32.62 -23.71
C ARG A 21 32.17 32.76 -23.23
N ILE A 22 31.47 31.66 -23.00
CA ILE A 22 30.07 31.68 -22.51
C ILE A 22 29.99 32.30 -21.12
N LEU A 23 30.89 31.91 -20.20
CA LEU A 23 30.91 32.48 -18.84
C LEU A 23 31.25 33.98 -18.84
N GLU A 24 32.14 34.43 -19.73
CA GLU A 24 32.43 35.86 -19.94
C GLU A 24 31.22 36.62 -20.53
N SER A 25 30.41 35.97 -21.38
CA SER A 25 29.15 36.54 -21.87
C SER A 25 28.15 36.67 -20.72
N CYS A 26 28.07 35.67 -19.83
CA CYS A 26 27.24 35.73 -18.64
C CYS A 26 27.68 36.86 -17.69
N SER A 27 28.98 37.11 -17.51
CA SER A 27 29.45 38.22 -16.66
C SER A 27 29.12 39.59 -17.23
N LYS A 28 29.10 39.73 -18.56
CA LYS A 28 28.77 41.01 -19.24
C LYS A 28 27.29 41.38 -19.17
N LEU A 29 26.43 40.48 -18.72
CA LEU A 29 25.00 40.77 -18.50
C LEU A 29 24.78 41.89 -17.48
N ALA A 30 25.63 41.98 -16.45
CA ALA A 30 25.54 42.99 -15.39
C ALA A 30 25.90 44.42 -15.86
N GLU A 31 26.58 44.58 -17.00
CA GLU A 31 27.08 45.88 -17.47
C GLU A 31 26.10 46.62 -18.40
N ALA A 32 25.12 45.91 -19.00
CA ALA A 32 24.36 46.43 -20.14
C ALA A 32 23.00 47.08 -19.80
N GLY A 33 22.41 46.83 -18.63
CA GLY A 33 21.20 47.51 -18.18
C GLY A 33 19.93 47.31 -19.03
N ASP A 34 19.92 46.37 -19.97
CA ASP A 34 18.77 46.03 -20.83
C ASP A 34 18.33 44.58 -20.56
N PHE A 35 17.30 44.46 -19.73
CA PHE A 35 17.19 43.47 -18.65
C PHE A 35 16.39 42.18 -18.94
N HIS A 36 15.94 41.89 -20.18
CA HIS A 36 15.07 40.71 -20.39
C HIS A 36 15.39 39.82 -21.61
N GLU A 37 15.97 40.33 -22.70
CA GLU A 37 16.32 39.49 -23.87
C GLU A 37 17.76 38.96 -23.82
N SER A 38 18.70 39.72 -23.23
CA SER A 38 20.12 39.36 -23.17
C SER A 38 20.42 38.29 -22.11
N GLU A 39 19.82 38.39 -20.91
CA GLU A 39 19.98 37.44 -19.80
C GLU A 39 19.62 36.01 -20.19
N ASN A 40 18.49 35.85 -20.88
CA ASN A 40 18.03 34.54 -21.31
C ASN A 40 18.94 33.91 -22.37
N THR A 41 19.64 34.70 -23.19
CA THR A 41 20.41 34.18 -24.32
C THR A 41 21.73 33.54 -23.87
N ALA A 42 22.49 34.20 -22.99
CA ALA A 42 23.79 33.65 -22.54
C ALA A 42 23.62 32.47 -21.56
N VAL A 43 22.62 32.52 -20.68
CA VAL A 43 22.28 31.40 -19.79
C VAL A 43 21.75 30.20 -20.60
N SER A 44 20.93 30.43 -21.63
CA SER A 44 20.49 29.36 -22.52
C SER A 44 21.66 28.76 -23.31
N GLU A 45 22.60 29.58 -23.80
CA GLU A 45 23.83 29.09 -24.46
C GLU A 45 24.66 28.19 -23.53
N LEU A 46 24.73 28.52 -22.24
CA LEU A 46 25.37 27.65 -21.24
C LEU A 46 24.63 26.33 -21.04
N VAL A 47 23.30 26.36 -20.98
CA VAL A 47 22.49 25.14 -20.83
C VAL A 47 22.59 24.25 -22.07
N GLU A 48 22.53 24.82 -23.28
CA GLU A 48 22.71 24.09 -24.54
C GLU A 48 24.11 23.47 -24.64
N PHE A 49 25.14 24.19 -24.18
CA PHE A 49 26.49 23.66 -24.09
C PHE A 49 26.58 22.47 -23.12
N LEU A 50 25.96 22.58 -21.94
CA LEU A 50 25.91 21.48 -20.97
C LEU A 50 25.11 20.28 -21.51
N ASP A 51 23.96 20.51 -22.15
CA ASP A 51 23.17 19.43 -22.74
C ASP A 51 23.95 18.72 -23.87
N SER A 52 24.74 19.46 -24.66
CA SER A 52 25.63 18.86 -25.67
C SER A 52 26.76 18.00 -25.05
N LEU A 53 27.33 18.45 -23.93
CA LEU A 53 28.33 17.66 -23.18
C LEU A 53 27.72 16.40 -22.56
N LEU A 54 26.50 16.52 -22.02
CA LEU A 54 25.74 15.40 -21.48
C LEU A 54 25.47 14.35 -22.55
N ASP A 55 24.98 14.77 -23.73
CA ASP A 55 24.70 13.87 -24.85
C ASP A 55 25.98 13.16 -25.35
N ALA A 56 27.10 13.87 -25.39
CA ALA A 56 28.40 13.28 -25.74
C ALA A 56 28.84 12.22 -24.72
N ALA A 57 28.75 12.52 -23.42
CA ALA A 57 29.12 11.60 -22.35
C ALA A 57 28.19 10.37 -22.26
N MET A 58 26.89 10.55 -22.53
CA MET A 58 25.92 9.45 -22.57
C MET A 58 26.07 8.55 -23.80
N SER A 59 26.55 9.10 -24.93
CA SER A 59 26.69 8.35 -26.19
C SER A 59 27.86 7.35 -26.17
N ASP A 60 28.85 7.56 -25.30
CA ASP A 60 30.03 6.71 -25.17
C ASP A 60 30.40 6.54 -23.69
N LEU A 61 29.62 5.71 -22.98
CA LEU A 61 29.76 5.46 -21.53
C LEU A 61 31.12 4.83 -21.15
N ASP A 62 31.85 4.26 -22.11
CA ASP A 62 33.18 3.69 -21.90
C ASP A 62 34.30 4.72 -22.16
N SER A 63 33.97 5.90 -22.70
CA SER A 63 34.92 6.99 -22.95
C SER A 63 35.18 7.79 -21.68
N GLU A 64 36.23 7.39 -20.96
CA GLU A 64 36.76 8.12 -19.81
C GLU A 64 37.10 9.58 -20.17
N ASN A 65 37.42 9.87 -21.44
CA ASN A 65 37.72 11.22 -21.91
C ASN A 65 36.49 12.13 -21.92
N ALA A 66 35.34 11.65 -22.41
CA ALA A 66 34.11 12.45 -22.48
C ALA A 66 33.54 12.73 -21.08
N GLU A 67 33.58 11.75 -20.17
CA GLU A 67 33.23 11.93 -18.76
C GLU A 67 34.15 12.98 -18.10
N ASN A 68 35.46 12.86 -18.29
CA ASN A 68 36.43 13.78 -17.68
C ASN A 68 36.29 15.21 -18.24
N ASP A 69 36.02 15.38 -19.54
CA ASP A 69 35.78 16.70 -20.14
C ASP A 69 34.52 17.36 -19.56
N ALA A 70 33.43 16.60 -19.40
CA ALA A 70 32.21 17.08 -18.76
C ALA A 70 32.46 17.46 -17.28
N PHE A 71 33.23 16.64 -16.56
CA PHE A 71 33.56 16.89 -15.16
C PHE A 71 34.41 18.16 -14.97
N GLU A 72 35.42 18.36 -15.81
CA GLU A 72 36.25 19.57 -15.80
C GLU A 72 35.45 20.81 -16.19
N ALA A 73 34.53 20.70 -17.16
CA ALA A 73 33.63 21.80 -17.52
C ALA A 73 32.75 22.25 -16.34
N ILE A 74 32.08 21.30 -15.67
CA ILE A 74 31.25 21.62 -14.49
C ILE A 74 32.11 22.14 -13.33
N SER A 75 33.35 21.65 -13.18
CA SER A 75 34.28 22.13 -12.17
C SER A 75 34.71 23.59 -12.42
N GLU A 76 34.95 23.98 -13.68
CA GLU A 76 35.24 25.37 -14.06
C GLU A 76 34.01 26.27 -13.83
N ILE A 77 32.79 25.79 -14.08
CA ILE A 77 31.54 26.49 -13.74
C ILE A 77 31.42 26.67 -12.22
N HIS A 78 31.66 25.62 -11.44
CA HIS A 78 31.65 25.70 -9.98
C HIS A 78 32.66 26.73 -9.46
N ARG A 79 33.88 26.75 -10.02
CA ARG A 79 34.92 27.75 -9.68
C ARG A 79 34.48 29.17 -10.04
N TYR A 80 33.81 29.35 -11.18
CA TYR A 80 33.24 30.64 -11.58
C TYR A 80 32.17 31.13 -10.58
N ILE A 81 31.24 30.26 -10.19
CA ILE A 81 30.20 30.58 -9.20
C ILE A 81 30.79 30.87 -7.83
N CYS A 82 31.85 30.17 -7.42
CA CYS A 82 32.56 30.42 -6.16
C CYS A 82 33.32 31.76 -6.15
N SER A 83 33.50 32.41 -7.31
CA SER A 83 34.24 33.68 -7.36
C SER A 83 33.54 34.74 -6.49
N PRO A 84 34.28 35.50 -5.66
CA PRO A 84 33.72 36.57 -4.85
C PRO A 84 33.32 37.80 -5.68
N SER A 85 33.74 37.87 -6.95
CA SER A 85 33.52 39.00 -7.85
C SER A 85 32.33 38.82 -8.81
N ILE A 86 31.51 37.78 -8.62
CA ILE A 86 30.35 37.54 -9.48
C ILE A 86 29.20 38.45 -9.07
N ASP A 87 28.59 39.12 -10.04
CA ASP A 87 27.45 39.99 -9.82
C ASP A 87 26.19 39.21 -9.42
N GLN A 88 25.37 39.79 -8.55
CA GLN A 88 24.17 39.13 -8.02
C GLN A 88 23.15 38.82 -9.12
N GLU A 89 23.00 39.69 -10.12
CA GLU A 89 22.09 39.47 -11.26
C GLU A 89 22.47 38.20 -12.04
N VAL A 90 23.77 37.99 -12.23
CA VAL A 90 24.30 36.78 -12.89
C VAL A 90 24.05 35.55 -12.02
N VAL A 91 24.23 35.66 -10.69
CA VAL A 91 23.91 34.58 -9.75
C VAL A 91 22.42 34.21 -9.81
N ASP A 92 21.54 35.21 -9.79
CA ASP A 92 20.09 35.02 -9.81
C ASP A 92 19.67 34.35 -11.12
N ALA A 93 20.14 34.82 -12.28
CA ALA A 93 19.85 34.21 -13.58
C ALA A 93 20.36 32.76 -13.67
N LEU A 94 21.58 32.49 -13.24
CA LEU A 94 22.14 31.13 -13.23
C LEU A 94 21.40 30.20 -12.28
N SER A 95 20.91 30.70 -11.14
CA SER A 95 20.22 29.89 -10.13
C SER A 95 18.93 29.26 -10.65
N PHE A 96 18.27 29.84 -11.66
CA PHE A 96 17.03 29.30 -12.23
C PHE A 96 17.22 28.06 -13.09
N GLU A 97 18.34 27.98 -13.83
CA GLU A 97 18.56 26.93 -14.83
C GLU A 97 19.68 25.95 -14.46
N LEU A 98 20.74 26.44 -13.81
CA LEU A 98 21.91 25.62 -13.57
C LEU A 98 21.64 24.42 -12.64
N PRO A 99 20.85 24.53 -11.55
CA PRO A 99 20.49 23.37 -10.74
C PRO A 99 19.81 22.26 -11.56
N LYS A 100 19.00 22.60 -12.57
CA LYS A 100 18.38 21.61 -13.47
C LYS A 100 19.44 20.96 -14.36
N ALA A 101 20.29 21.77 -14.99
CA ALA A 101 21.29 21.30 -15.94
C ALA A 101 22.33 20.36 -15.28
N VAL A 102 22.90 20.76 -14.14
CA VAL A 102 23.96 19.98 -13.47
C VAL A 102 23.43 18.68 -12.86
N SER A 103 22.16 18.65 -12.45
CA SER A 103 21.55 17.44 -11.88
C SER A 103 21.42 16.29 -12.89
N LYS A 104 21.35 16.60 -14.20
CA LYS A 104 21.30 15.57 -15.25
C LYS A 104 22.60 14.75 -15.35
N PHE A 105 23.73 15.30 -14.92
CA PHE A 105 25.04 14.62 -15.01
C PHE A 105 25.24 13.54 -13.94
N VAL A 106 24.41 13.53 -12.89
CA VAL A 106 24.52 12.56 -11.79
C VAL A 106 24.35 11.12 -12.28
N GLY A 107 23.55 10.89 -13.33
CA GLY A 107 23.37 9.57 -13.92
C GLY A 107 24.56 9.02 -14.69
N ILE A 108 25.62 9.83 -14.91
CA ILE A 108 26.85 9.34 -15.55
C ILE A 108 27.76 8.66 -14.53
N SER A 109 28.00 9.32 -13.38
CA SER A 109 29.04 8.91 -12.41
C SER A 109 28.85 9.61 -11.08
N SER A 110 29.18 8.93 -9.98
CA SER A 110 28.97 9.44 -8.61
C SER A 110 29.75 10.72 -8.30
N ARG A 111 30.87 10.99 -9.00
CA ARG A 111 31.63 12.23 -8.83
C ARG A 111 30.82 13.49 -9.16
N PHE A 112 29.84 13.37 -10.07
CA PHE A 112 28.97 14.50 -10.43
C PHE A 112 27.95 14.84 -9.34
N LEU A 113 27.60 13.88 -8.48
CA LEU A 113 26.68 14.10 -7.37
C LEU A 113 27.23 15.17 -6.41
N ASP A 114 28.44 14.95 -5.91
CA ASP A 114 29.10 15.86 -4.96
C ASP A 114 29.29 17.27 -5.56
N LEU A 115 29.62 17.33 -6.85
CA LEU A 115 29.84 18.58 -7.55
C LEU A 115 28.52 19.33 -7.80
N ALA A 116 27.45 18.64 -8.19
CA ALA A 116 26.12 19.21 -8.35
C ALA A 116 25.58 19.74 -7.02
N ILE A 117 25.73 18.98 -5.94
CA ILE A 117 25.36 19.41 -4.57
C ILE A 117 26.17 20.65 -4.18
N SER A 118 27.48 20.67 -4.45
CA SER A 118 28.35 21.82 -4.13
C SER A 118 27.93 23.09 -4.88
N ILE A 119 27.55 22.98 -6.16
CA ILE A 119 27.03 24.11 -6.95
C ILE A 119 25.72 24.62 -6.35
N ILE A 120 24.78 23.73 -6.02
CA ILE A 120 23.52 24.11 -5.37
C ILE A 120 23.78 24.79 -4.02
N ASP A 121 24.72 24.29 -3.22
CA ASP A 121 25.10 24.88 -1.94
C ASP A 121 25.61 26.32 -2.10
N GLN A 122 26.39 26.61 -3.16
CA GLN A 122 26.80 27.98 -3.44
C GLN A 122 25.62 28.90 -3.73
N PHE A 123 24.61 28.44 -4.47
CA PHE A 123 23.38 29.22 -4.69
C PHE A 123 22.58 29.40 -3.41
N ILE A 124 22.51 28.40 -2.53
CA ILE A 124 21.84 28.52 -1.23
C ILE A 124 22.47 29.62 -0.37
N VAL A 125 23.80 29.78 -0.45
CA VAL A 125 24.53 30.83 0.28
C VAL A 125 24.33 32.22 -0.33
N LYS A 126 24.25 32.31 -1.67
CA LYS A 126 24.25 33.59 -2.40
C LYS A 126 22.85 34.12 -2.73
N CYS A 127 21.83 33.27 -2.80
CA CYS A 127 20.47 33.65 -3.14
C CYS A 127 19.57 33.74 -1.90
N GLY A 128 18.40 34.38 -2.03
CA GLY A 128 17.39 34.40 -0.98
C GLY A 128 16.83 32.99 -0.68
N PRO A 129 16.72 32.55 0.59
CA PRO A 129 16.22 31.20 0.92
C PRO A 129 14.83 30.90 0.37
N ARG A 130 13.96 31.91 0.28
CA ARG A 130 12.61 31.76 -0.28
C ARG A 130 12.64 31.56 -1.80
N ASP A 131 13.51 32.29 -2.48
CA ASP A 131 13.66 32.19 -3.93
C ASP A 131 14.27 30.84 -4.29
N MET A 132 15.31 30.41 -3.54
CA MET A 132 15.89 29.08 -3.68
C MET A 132 14.90 27.95 -3.41
N LEU A 133 13.99 28.10 -2.43
CA LEU A 133 12.94 27.10 -2.20
C LEU A 133 12.06 26.95 -3.45
N SER A 134 11.62 28.06 -4.03
CA SER A 134 10.80 28.10 -5.24
C SER A 134 11.53 27.50 -6.45
N ILE A 135 12.79 27.90 -6.65
CA ILE A 135 13.67 27.41 -7.71
C ILE A 135 13.84 25.90 -7.60
N LEU A 136 14.23 25.38 -6.43
CA LEU A 136 14.45 23.94 -6.24
C LEU A 136 13.16 23.14 -6.37
N CYS A 137 12.02 23.66 -5.91
CA CYS A 137 10.71 23.04 -6.15
C CYS A 137 10.35 22.99 -7.64
N ASN A 138 10.66 24.04 -8.41
CA ASN A 138 10.47 24.05 -9.86
C ASN A 138 11.43 23.09 -10.58
N THR A 139 12.70 23.05 -10.17
CA THR A 139 13.71 22.11 -10.67
C THR A 139 13.24 20.67 -10.48
N LEU A 140 12.76 20.36 -9.28
CA LEU A 140 12.13 19.09 -8.96
C LEU A 140 10.97 18.74 -9.89
N GLY A 141 10.02 19.67 -10.10
CA GLY A 141 8.88 19.46 -11.00
C GLY A 141 9.23 19.36 -12.48
N TYR A 142 10.41 19.86 -12.89
CA TYR A 142 10.97 19.67 -14.23
C TYR A 142 11.64 18.31 -14.37
N SER A 143 12.51 17.94 -13.41
CA SER A 143 13.18 16.64 -13.38
C SER A 143 12.19 15.47 -13.37
N SER A 144 11.04 15.64 -12.70
CA SER A 144 9.98 14.62 -12.68
C SER A 144 9.23 14.43 -14.00
N LYS A 145 9.41 15.30 -15.00
CA LYS A 145 8.84 15.10 -16.34
C LYS A 145 9.81 14.39 -17.28
N ILE A 146 11.08 14.34 -16.91
CA ILE A 146 12.19 13.85 -17.72
C ILE A 146 12.72 12.51 -17.19
N ILE A 147 12.05 11.89 -16.20
CA ILE A 147 12.49 10.72 -15.42
C ILE A 147 13.15 9.67 -16.34
N LYS A 148 14.48 9.76 -16.43
CA LYS A 148 15.37 8.80 -17.05
C LYS A 148 16.20 8.07 -15.99
N ALA A 149 16.41 8.68 -14.82
CA ALA A 149 17.13 8.11 -13.68
C ALA A 149 16.66 8.78 -12.36
N ALA A 150 16.56 8.02 -11.26
CA ALA A 150 16.18 8.55 -9.95
C ALA A 150 17.22 9.51 -9.38
N SER A 151 18.49 9.32 -9.75
CA SER A 151 19.62 10.09 -9.24
C SER A 151 19.54 11.59 -9.56
N TYR A 152 18.80 11.98 -10.60
CA TYR A 152 18.64 13.38 -11.02
C TYR A 152 17.90 14.25 -10.00
N ILE A 153 17.10 13.66 -9.12
CA ILE A 153 16.36 14.41 -8.11
C ILE A 153 17.13 14.53 -6.78
N VAL A 154 18.23 13.80 -6.60
CA VAL A 154 19.01 13.81 -5.35
C VAL A 154 19.61 15.19 -5.07
N PRO A 155 20.33 15.86 -5.99
CA PRO A 155 20.87 17.19 -5.71
C PRO A 155 19.82 18.23 -5.31
N PRO A 156 18.68 18.41 -6.03
CA PRO A 156 17.68 19.38 -5.61
C PRO A 156 16.96 18.99 -4.31
N LEU A 157 16.77 17.70 -4.01
CA LEU A 157 16.26 17.28 -2.70
C LEU A 157 17.24 17.64 -1.56
N SER A 158 18.54 17.42 -1.76
CA SER A 158 19.57 17.79 -0.78
C SER A 158 19.65 19.30 -0.59
N GLY A 159 19.50 20.06 -1.68
CA GLY A 159 19.36 21.51 -1.60
C GLY A 159 18.14 21.94 -0.77
N LEU A 160 16.99 21.28 -0.93
CA LEU A 160 15.79 21.59 -0.17
C LEU A 160 15.96 21.33 1.32
N SER A 161 16.61 20.24 1.74
CA SER A 161 16.87 19.97 3.16
C SER A 161 17.62 21.14 3.81
N LYS A 162 18.66 21.65 3.14
CA LYS A 162 19.45 22.81 3.58
C LYS A 162 18.68 24.14 3.52
N VAL A 163 17.92 24.38 2.45
CA VAL A 163 17.13 25.62 2.30
C VAL A 163 16.09 25.76 3.40
N LEU A 164 15.41 24.67 3.77
CA LEU A 164 14.39 24.68 4.83
C LEU A 164 14.95 25.20 6.16
N LEU A 165 16.20 24.85 6.49
CA LEU A 165 16.88 25.32 7.70
C LEU A 165 17.21 26.83 7.67
N SER A 166 17.45 27.37 6.47
CA SER A 166 17.82 28.77 6.24
C SER A 166 16.63 29.73 6.22
N ILE A 167 15.40 29.22 6.11
CA ILE A 167 14.19 30.05 6.11
C ILE A 167 13.92 30.60 7.51
N GLN A 168 13.86 31.93 7.63
CA GLN A 168 13.64 32.62 8.91
C GLN A 168 12.21 33.14 9.10
N ARG A 169 11.43 33.31 8.02
CA ARG A 169 10.09 33.90 8.06
C ARG A 169 9.06 32.96 7.44
N ARG A 170 7.86 32.93 8.02
CA ARG A 170 6.72 32.11 7.53
C ARG A 170 7.11 30.65 7.29
N GLN A 171 7.95 30.09 8.16
CA GLN A 171 8.52 28.74 8.02
C GLN A 171 7.44 27.68 7.75
N PHE A 172 6.35 27.69 8.52
CA PHE A 172 5.22 26.79 8.30
C PHE A 172 4.65 26.90 6.88
N GLU A 173 4.35 28.10 6.38
CA GLU A 173 3.78 28.29 5.04
C GLU A 173 4.75 27.85 3.93
N GLN A 174 6.05 28.07 4.12
CA GLN A 174 7.05 27.62 3.14
C GLN A 174 7.14 26.09 3.10
N VAL A 175 7.19 25.43 4.25
CA VAL A 175 7.21 23.95 4.33
C VAL A 175 5.90 23.37 3.81
N LYS A 176 4.75 23.98 4.14
CA LYS A 176 3.41 23.59 3.68
C LYS A 176 3.32 23.53 2.16
N VAL A 177 3.95 24.48 1.46
CA VAL A 177 3.97 24.51 -0.02
C VAL A 177 4.95 23.49 -0.60
N ALA A 178 6.13 23.31 0.01
CA ALA A 178 7.17 22.42 -0.52
C ALA A 178 6.84 20.93 -0.36
N VAL A 179 6.26 20.53 0.78
CA VAL A 179 6.02 19.12 1.12
C VAL A 179 5.21 18.36 0.05
N PRO A 180 4.06 18.88 -0.46
CA PRO A 180 3.32 18.19 -1.51
C PRO A 180 4.14 17.96 -2.79
N ILE A 181 4.98 18.91 -3.18
CA ILE A 181 5.84 18.82 -4.38
C ILE A 181 6.86 17.69 -4.19
N ILE A 182 7.54 17.68 -3.05
CA ILE A 182 8.53 16.66 -2.69
C ILE A 182 7.88 15.27 -2.69
N LEU A 183 6.75 15.11 -2.00
CA LEU A 183 6.08 13.82 -1.87
C LEU A 183 5.53 13.28 -3.20
N ASN A 184 5.02 14.14 -4.08
CA ASN A 184 4.56 13.73 -5.40
C ASN A 184 5.71 13.17 -6.24
N ILE A 185 6.89 13.76 -6.13
CA ILE A 185 8.08 13.33 -6.88
C ILE A 185 8.66 12.06 -6.30
N LEU A 186 8.79 11.97 -4.98
CA LEU A 186 9.19 10.73 -4.31
C LEU A 186 8.26 9.59 -4.72
N LYS A 187 6.95 9.81 -4.77
CA LYS A 187 5.98 8.81 -5.22
C LYS A 187 6.17 8.42 -6.69
N ALA A 188 6.40 9.38 -7.59
CA ALA A 188 6.61 9.10 -9.01
C ALA A 188 7.88 8.25 -9.23
N VAL A 189 9.00 8.69 -8.65
CA VAL A 189 10.29 8.00 -8.77
C VAL A 189 10.27 6.62 -8.12
N SER A 190 9.59 6.47 -6.99
CA SER A 190 9.38 5.17 -6.32
C SER A 190 8.68 4.11 -7.18
N LEU A 191 7.90 4.53 -8.19
CA LEU A 191 7.15 3.64 -9.08
C LEU A 191 7.89 3.33 -10.39
N GLU A 192 8.82 4.19 -10.80
CA GLU A 192 9.43 4.15 -12.14
C GLU A 192 10.90 3.70 -12.12
N SER A 193 11.57 3.77 -10.97
CA SER A 193 13.01 3.52 -10.86
C SER A 193 13.36 2.18 -10.23
N GLU A 194 14.57 1.70 -10.53
CA GLU A 194 15.13 0.50 -9.92
C GLU A 194 15.55 0.75 -8.46
N GLU A 195 15.49 -0.31 -7.64
CA GLU A 195 15.77 -0.25 -6.21
C GLU A 195 17.13 0.40 -5.87
N ALA A 196 18.18 0.07 -6.61
CA ALA A 196 19.53 0.55 -6.36
C ALA A 196 19.67 2.07 -6.50
N GLU A 197 18.84 2.71 -7.34
CA GLU A 197 18.86 4.17 -7.52
C GLU A 197 18.07 4.92 -6.44
N LEU A 198 17.29 4.21 -5.62
CA LEU A 198 16.37 4.81 -4.66
C LEU A 198 16.98 5.02 -3.27
N GLU A 199 18.13 4.41 -2.97
CA GLU A 199 18.77 4.54 -1.65
C GLU A 199 19.10 6.01 -1.33
N ASP A 200 19.86 6.68 -2.20
CA ASP A 200 20.25 8.10 -2.03
C ASP A 200 19.03 9.03 -2.01
N VAL A 201 17.98 8.71 -2.79
CA VAL A 201 16.73 9.47 -2.82
C VAL A 201 16.03 9.44 -1.46
N PHE A 202 15.93 8.26 -0.85
CA PHE A 202 15.26 8.11 0.44
C PHE A 202 16.11 8.57 1.61
N ASP A 203 17.44 8.42 1.56
CA ASP A 203 18.34 9.03 2.53
C ASP A 203 18.15 10.56 2.53
N THR A 204 18.06 11.18 1.36
CA THR A 204 17.78 12.62 1.24
C THR A 204 16.36 12.98 1.71
N ALA A 205 15.36 12.12 1.49
CA ALA A 205 14.01 12.33 2.04
C ALA A 205 14.02 12.32 3.58
N VAL A 206 14.84 11.46 4.19
CA VAL A 206 15.05 11.44 5.64
C VAL A 206 15.78 12.71 6.12
N GLU A 207 16.77 13.22 5.36
CA GLU A 207 17.40 14.52 5.66
C GLU A 207 16.39 15.67 5.65
N ILE A 208 15.44 15.68 4.72
CA ILE A 208 14.34 16.65 4.68
C ILE A 208 13.47 16.51 5.94
N ALA A 209 13.12 15.29 6.36
CA ALA A 209 12.37 15.06 7.59
C ALA A 209 13.09 15.63 8.82
N ASN A 210 14.40 15.39 8.92
CA ASN A 210 15.27 15.94 9.97
C ASN A 210 15.30 17.47 9.93
N SER A 211 15.38 18.05 8.73
CA SER A 211 15.38 19.51 8.55
C SER A 211 14.06 20.14 9.00
N ILE A 212 12.91 19.54 8.65
CA ILE A 212 11.59 19.98 9.12
C ILE A 212 11.48 19.82 10.64
N TYR A 213 12.00 18.72 11.20
CA TYR A 213 12.08 18.51 12.65
C TYR A 213 12.85 19.64 13.36
N GLU A 214 14.02 20.03 12.83
CA GLU A 214 14.81 21.14 13.38
C GLU A 214 14.08 22.48 13.29
N VAL A 215 13.43 22.76 12.15
CA VAL A 215 12.61 23.98 11.99
C VAL A 215 11.46 23.98 13.01
N CYS A 216 10.81 22.83 13.22
CA CYS A 216 9.74 22.67 14.19
C CYS A 216 10.19 22.97 15.63
N ASN A 217 11.44 22.65 15.98
CA ASN A 217 11.99 22.97 17.30
C ASN A 217 12.27 24.47 17.53
N LYS A 218 12.37 25.26 16.46
CA LYS A 218 12.61 26.71 16.52
C LYS A 218 11.31 27.54 16.60
N LEU A 219 10.15 26.92 16.40
CA LEU A 219 8.84 27.60 16.31
C LEU A 219 8.10 27.75 17.65
N GLU A 220 7.23 28.76 17.71
CA GLU A 220 6.27 29.00 18.79
C GLU A 220 5.08 28.02 18.73
N ARG A 221 4.32 27.92 19.84
CA ARG A 221 3.39 26.80 20.11
C ARG A 221 2.43 26.45 18.96
N ASP A 222 1.63 27.39 18.49
CA ASP A 222 0.56 27.10 17.52
C ASP A 222 1.10 26.73 16.14
N THR A 223 2.13 27.44 15.66
CA THR A 223 2.78 27.14 14.37
C THR A 223 3.62 25.87 14.44
N LYS A 224 4.21 25.59 15.62
CA LYS A 224 4.91 24.34 15.92
C LYS A 224 3.99 23.13 15.83
N GLU A 225 2.79 23.21 16.39
CA GLU A 225 1.82 22.10 16.35
C GLU A 225 1.37 21.79 14.92
N LYS A 226 1.07 22.81 14.11
CA LYS A 226 0.74 22.63 12.68
C LYS A 226 1.89 22.03 11.89
N LEU A 227 3.12 22.51 12.09
CA LEU A 227 4.29 21.97 11.41
C LEU A 227 4.61 20.54 11.86
N ARG A 228 4.41 20.23 13.14
CA ARG A 228 4.57 18.87 13.68
C ARG A 228 3.56 17.90 13.09
N ALA A 229 2.31 18.34 12.87
CA ALA A 229 1.29 17.56 12.17
C ALA A 229 1.66 17.31 10.71
N LEU A 230 2.11 18.34 9.98
CA LEU A 230 2.61 18.21 8.61
C LEU A 230 3.81 17.25 8.52
N LEU A 231 4.74 17.34 9.47
CA LEU A 231 5.88 16.42 9.58
C LEU A 231 5.40 14.98 9.82
N GLY A 232 4.38 14.79 10.65
CA GLY A 232 3.78 13.46 10.86
C GLY A 232 3.22 12.87 9.57
N LEU A 233 2.51 13.66 8.77
CA LEU A 233 2.01 13.24 7.45
C LEU A 233 3.16 12.90 6.50
N TYR A 234 4.20 13.74 6.45
CA TYR A 234 5.40 13.50 5.64
C TYR A 234 6.08 12.18 6.01
N VAL A 235 6.36 11.98 7.30
CA VAL A 235 7.02 10.77 7.82
C VAL A 235 6.23 9.51 7.51
N MET A 236 4.90 9.53 7.66
CA MET A 236 4.06 8.38 7.31
C MET A 236 4.07 8.10 5.80
N GLN A 237 4.02 9.15 4.97
CA GLN A 237 4.13 8.97 3.52
C GLN A 237 5.48 8.36 3.14
N CYS A 238 6.58 8.87 3.67
CA CYS A 238 7.94 8.32 3.45
C CYS A 238 8.07 6.89 3.97
N MET A 239 7.53 6.57 5.16
CA MET A 239 7.52 5.22 5.72
C MET A 239 6.88 4.23 4.74
N ALA A 240 5.77 4.61 4.10
CA ALA A 240 5.10 3.77 3.12
C ALA A 240 5.94 3.56 1.85
N LEU A 241 6.52 4.64 1.31
CA LEU A 241 7.31 4.60 0.07
C LEU A 241 8.60 3.78 0.26
N VAL A 242 9.39 4.07 1.30
CA VAL A 242 10.63 3.31 1.62
C VAL A 242 10.34 1.82 1.74
N SER A 243 9.26 1.45 2.46
CA SER A 243 8.89 0.05 2.68
C SER A 243 8.49 -0.71 1.41
N ALA A 244 7.95 0.01 0.41
CA ALA A 244 7.49 -0.59 -0.84
C ALA A 244 8.57 -0.59 -1.93
N SER A 245 9.52 0.34 -1.86
CA SER A 245 10.48 0.60 -2.93
C SER A 245 11.87 0.04 -2.67
N ILE A 246 12.30 -0.04 -1.40
CA ILE A 246 13.60 -0.61 -1.05
C ILE A 246 13.39 -2.00 -0.46
N SER A 247 14.23 -2.96 -0.85
CA SER A 247 14.22 -4.28 -0.27
C SER A 247 14.36 -4.16 1.23
N TYR A 248 13.45 -4.84 1.92
CA TYR A 248 13.48 -5.05 3.35
C TYR A 248 14.86 -5.53 3.86
N LYS A 249 15.65 -6.20 3.01
CA LYS A 249 16.98 -6.74 3.34
C LYS A 249 18.14 -5.80 3.03
N ALA A 250 17.93 -4.74 2.25
CA ALA A 250 18.96 -3.73 2.02
C ALA A 250 19.25 -3.00 3.34
N SER A 251 20.50 -2.68 3.63
CA SER A 251 20.88 -2.03 4.89
C SER A 251 20.31 -0.60 5.03
N SER A 252 20.05 0.06 3.91
CA SER A 252 19.47 1.40 3.79
C SER A 252 18.05 1.48 4.33
N CYS A 253 17.19 0.50 4.02
CA CYS A 253 15.79 0.50 4.41
C CYS A 253 15.57 0.49 5.94
N PRO A 254 16.17 -0.43 6.72
CA PRO A 254 16.10 -0.39 8.18
C PRO A 254 16.65 0.92 8.79
N SER A 255 17.72 1.49 8.22
CA SER A 255 18.29 2.77 8.68
C SER A 255 17.29 3.93 8.51
N SER A 256 16.73 4.05 7.31
CA SER A 256 15.69 5.05 7.01
C SER A 256 14.46 4.88 7.92
N VAL A 257 13.99 3.64 8.10
CA VAL A 257 12.86 3.32 8.98
C VAL A 257 13.14 3.70 10.44
N LEU A 258 14.36 3.46 10.94
CA LEU A 258 14.76 3.84 12.30
C LEU A 258 14.66 5.35 12.50
N GLN A 259 15.23 6.14 11.59
CA GLN A 259 15.19 7.60 11.67
C GLN A 259 13.76 8.13 11.57
N LEU A 260 12.97 7.63 10.62
CA LEU A 260 11.55 8.00 10.49
C LEU A 260 10.75 7.64 11.75
N SER A 261 11.05 6.51 12.39
CA SER A 261 10.39 6.09 13.63
C SER A 261 10.72 7.01 14.81
N GLN A 262 11.97 7.48 14.89
CA GLN A 262 12.38 8.47 15.89
C GLN A 262 11.59 9.77 15.73
N ILE A 263 11.46 10.26 14.49
CA ILE A 263 10.73 11.49 14.19
C ILE A 263 9.22 11.30 14.41
N SER A 264 8.67 10.13 14.08
CA SER A 264 7.26 9.78 14.34
C SER A 264 6.92 9.92 15.82
N SER A 265 7.80 9.44 16.71
CA SER A 265 7.65 9.61 18.16
C SER A 265 7.64 11.09 18.56
N TYR A 266 8.53 11.90 17.97
CA TYR A 266 8.50 13.35 18.15
C TYR A 266 7.19 13.96 17.66
N CYS A 267 6.59 13.47 16.58
CA CYS A 267 5.30 13.93 16.09
C CYS A 267 4.13 13.58 17.01
N GLY A 268 4.33 12.75 18.06
CA GLY A 268 3.28 12.31 18.98
C GLY A 268 2.43 11.18 18.41
N LEU A 269 2.95 10.50 17.39
CA LEU A 269 2.28 9.38 16.74
C LEU A 269 2.65 8.10 17.48
N SER A 270 1.75 7.64 18.34
CA SER A 270 1.93 6.34 18.99
C SER A 270 1.44 5.20 18.10
N TYR A 271 2.04 4.01 18.19
CA TYR A 271 1.59 2.83 17.44
C TYR A 271 0.13 2.51 17.70
N LEU A 272 -0.31 2.58 18.95
CA LEU A 272 -1.72 2.37 19.29
C LEU A 272 -2.61 3.40 18.58
N SER A 273 -2.26 4.70 18.62
CA SER A 273 -3.04 5.74 17.94
C SER A 273 -3.05 5.56 16.41
N LEU A 274 -1.92 5.17 15.82
CA LEU A 274 -1.77 4.98 14.37
C LEU A 274 -2.70 3.89 13.83
N VAL A 275 -2.91 2.81 14.58
CA VAL A 275 -3.79 1.72 14.14
C VAL A 275 -5.24 1.86 14.60
N THR A 276 -5.54 2.74 15.56
CA THR A 276 -6.88 2.87 16.14
C THR A 276 -7.61 4.16 15.77
N THR A 277 -7.00 5.33 16.03
CA THR A 277 -7.70 6.62 16.03
C THR A 277 -7.08 7.65 15.08
N TYR A 278 -6.03 7.28 14.33
CA TYR A 278 -5.35 8.22 13.45
C TYR A 278 -6.16 8.50 12.19
N ASP A 279 -6.72 9.71 12.13
CA ASP A 279 -7.52 10.18 11.01
C ASP A 279 -6.71 11.16 10.14
N VAL A 280 -6.32 10.68 8.97
CA VAL A 280 -5.50 11.43 8.01
C VAL A 280 -6.25 12.66 7.49
N GLU A 281 -7.54 12.51 7.26
CA GLU A 281 -8.39 13.56 6.73
C GLU A 281 -8.52 14.73 7.71
N ILE A 282 -8.73 14.44 9.00
CA ILE A 282 -8.78 15.46 10.07
C ILE A 282 -7.42 16.15 10.23
N VAL A 283 -6.33 15.38 10.23
CA VAL A 283 -4.97 15.94 10.37
C VAL A 283 -4.64 16.83 9.17
N ALA A 284 -4.91 16.37 7.95
CA ALA A 284 -4.69 17.16 6.73
C ALA A 284 -5.55 18.43 6.72
N GLU A 285 -6.82 18.36 7.13
CA GLU A 285 -7.70 19.53 7.22
C GLU A 285 -7.18 20.57 8.21
N SER A 286 -6.62 20.14 9.34
CA SER A 286 -6.01 21.05 10.33
C SER A 286 -4.76 21.78 9.80
N VAL A 287 -4.03 21.17 8.86
CA VAL A 287 -2.80 21.71 8.28
C VAL A 287 -3.09 22.59 7.07
N PHE A 288 -3.96 22.14 6.16
CA PHE A 288 -4.20 22.80 4.88
C PHE A 288 -5.43 23.71 4.85
N GLY A 289 -6.41 23.49 5.74
CA GLY A 289 -7.71 24.14 5.67
C GLY A 289 -8.61 23.52 4.58
N GLY A 290 -9.84 24.01 4.48
CA GLY A 290 -10.86 23.43 3.59
C GLY A 290 -10.69 23.73 2.09
N GLU A 291 -10.04 24.84 1.71
CA GLU A 291 -9.96 25.31 0.32
C GLU A 291 -8.79 24.69 -0.49
N ASP A 292 -7.70 24.27 0.18
CA ASP A 292 -6.50 23.66 -0.45
C ASP A 292 -6.58 22.12 -0.57
N LYS A 293 -7.72 21.51 -0.20
CA LYS A 293 -7.85 20.06 0.04
C LYS A 293 -7.71 19.20 -1.22
N ASP A 294 -8.23 19.67 -2.36
CA ASP A 294 -8.24 18.90 -3.61
C ASP A 294 -6.85 18.83 -4.26
N HIS A 295 -5.97 19.82 -4.02
CA HIS A 295 -4.61 19.85 -4.56
C HIS A 295 -3.61 19.01 -3.74
N CYS A 296 -3.88 18.77 -2.44
CA CYS A 296 -2.97 18.05 -1.54
C CYS A 296 -3.38 16.59 -1.24
N THR A 297 -4.60 16.15 -1.57
CA THR A 297 -5.06 14.80 -1.23
C THR A 297 -4.28 13.68 -1.94
N GLY A 298 -3.76 13.94 -3.14
CA GLY A 298 -2.97 12.96 -3.89
C GLY A 298 -1.62 12.62 -3.25
N CYS A 299 -0.92 13.61 -2.67
CA CYS A 299 0.44 13.44 -2.16
C CYS A 299 0.50 12.64 -0.85
N PHE A 300 -0.60 12.61 -0.08
CA PHE A 300 -0.74 11.85 1.17
C PHE A 300 -1.48 10.51 1.00
N SER A 301 -1.63 10.04 -0.23
CA SER A 301 -2.38 8.80 -0.55
C SER A 301 -1.85 7.53 0.13
N HIS A 302 -0.59 7.52 0.59
CA HIS A 302 0.01 6.38 1.29
C HIS A 302 0.16 6.59 2.80
N VAL A 303 -0.32 7.68 3.40
CA VAL A 303 -0.20 7.93 4.84
C VAL A 303 -0.83 6.79 5.68
N LYS A 304 -2.01 6.29 5.29
CA LYS A 304 -2.65 5.14 5.98
C LYS A 304 -1.82 3.84 5.85
N HIS A 305 -1.10 3.68 4.74
CA HIS A 305 -0.17 2.56 4.56
C HIS A 305 1.02 2.72 5.51
N GLY A 306 1.60 3.92 5.59
CA GLY A 306 2.72 4.23 6.48
C GLY A 306 2.40 4.11 7.96
N ALA A 307 1.19 4.52 8.37
CA ALA A 307 0.69 4.34 9.73
C ALA A 307 0.67 2.85 10.12
N ALA A 308 0.12 2.01 9.25
CA ALA A 308 0.08 0.57 9.47
C ALA A 308 1.50 -0.06 9.42
N LEU A 309 2.33 0.37 8.45
CA LEU A 309 3.71 -0.11 8.29
C LEU A 309 4.61 0.28 9.46
N SER A 310 4.38 1.43 10.11
CA SER A 310 5.14 1.82 11.30
C SER A 310 5.03 0.77 12.41
N VAL A 311 3.82 0.24 12.63
CA VAL A 311 3.58 -0.82 13.62
C VAL A 311 4.17 -2.16 13.17
N VAL A 312 4.06 -2.48 11.87
CA VAL A 312 4.69 -3.69 11.30
C VAL A 312 6.21 -3.63 11.46
N TRP A 313 6.85 -2.52 11.17
CA TRP A 313 8.30 -2.34 11.34
C TRP A 313 8.74 -2.41 12.80
N GLY A 314 7.95 -1.88 13.72
CA GLY A 314 8.17 -2.13 15.14
C GLY A 314 8.12 -3.62 15.47
N HIS A 315 7.14 -4.35 14.92
CA HIS A 315 7.03 -5.79 15.12
C HIS A 315 8.22 -6.58 14.53
N VAL A 316 8.67 -6.16 13.36
CA VAL A 316 9.84 -6.70 12.67
C VAL A 316 11.11 -6.53 13.51
N SER A 317 11.38 -5.31 13.97
CA SER A 317 12.62 -4.94 14.64
C SER A 317 12.35 -4.30 15.98
N LYS A 318 12.84 -4.95 17.05
CA LYS A 318 12.79 -4.42 18.40
C LYS A 318 13.46 -3.04 18.52
N GLU A 319 14.54 -2.82 17.75
CA GLU A 319 15.25 -1.55 17.72
C GLU A 319 14.37 -0.42 17.18
N VAL A 320 13.58 -0.70 16.14
CA VAL A 320 12.61 0.24 15.58
C VAL A 320 11.53 0.60 16.61
N ALA A 321 10.95 -0.41 17.29
CA ALA A 321 9.97 -0.17 18.35
C ALA A 321 10.55 0.65 19.52
N GLN A 322 11.78 0.34 19.95
CA GLN A 322 12.47 1.08 21.00
C GLN A 322 12.75 2.54 20.60
N THR A 323 13.13 2.77 19.34
CA THR A 323 13.38 4.10 18.77
C THR A 323 12.09 4.92 18.69
N ALA A 324 10.97 4.28 18.36
CA ALA A 324 9.64 4.90 18.42
C ALA A 324 9.13 5.15 19.86
N LYS A 325 9.84 4.62 20.88
CA LYS A 325 9.45 4.62 22.30
C LYS A 325 8.17 3.83 22.58
N GLU A 326 8.03 2.70 21.90
CA GLU A 326 6.82 1.88 21.93
C GLU A 326 7.05 0.55 22.65
N ASP A 327 6.02 0.07 23.34
CA ASP A 327 5.98 -1.26 23.96
C ASP A 327 4.94 -2.13 23.26
N LEU A 328 5.43 -2.98 22.35
CA LEU A 328 4.59 -3.90 21.59
C LEU A 328 3.87 -4.93 22.44
N ILE A 329 4.39 -5.28 23.61
CA ILE A 329 3.70 -6.22 24.51
C ILE A 329 2.46 -5.53 25.06
N ALA A 330 2.62 -4.33 25.62
CA ALA A 330 1.52 -3.53 26.12
C ALA A 330 0.47 -3.21 25.04
N ILE A 331 0.92 -2.89 23.81
CA ILE A 331 0.01 -2.63 22.68
C ILE A 331 -0.80 -3.88 22.33
N ARG A 332 -0.15 -5.04 22.22
CA ARG A 332 -0.87 -6.30 21.93
C ARG A 332 -1.86 -6.63 23.03
N ASP A 333 -1.47 -6.46 24.29
CA ASP A 333 -2.36 -6.73 25.42
C ASP A 333 -3.57 -5.78 25.41
N GLU A 334 -3.37 -4.49 25.11
CA GLU A 334 -4.47 -3.53 24.95
C GLU A 334 -5.40 -3.93 23.80
N LEU A 335 -4.85 -4.28 22.63
CA LEU A 335 -5.66 -4.71 21.48
C LEU A 335 -6.36 -6.05 21.74
N ARG A 336 -5.78 -6.97 22.50
CA ARG A 336 -6.44 -8.24 22.88
C ARG A 336 -7.56 -8.01 23.88
N ASN A 337 -7.43 -7.03 24.78
CA ASN A 337 -8.43 -6.78 25.82
C ASN A 337 -9.50 -5.76 25.41
N ASN A 338 -9.29 -5.01 24.34
CA ASN A 338 -10.23 -4.00 23.84
C ASN A 338 -10.70 -4.30 22.42
N GLN A 339 -11.92 -4.82 22.31
CA GLN A 339 -12.51 -5.25 21.04
C GLN A 339 -12.65 -4.11 20.02
N THR A 340 -13.11 -2.92 20.43
CA THR A 340 -13.25 -1.79 19.50
C THR A 340 -11.91 -1.35 18.93
N LYS A 341 -10.88 -1.22 19.77
CA LYS A 341 -9.53 -0.89 19.33
C LYS A 341 -8.96 -1.97 18.42
N ARG A 342 -9.24 -3.25 18.70
CA ARG A 342 -8.86 -4.37 17.85
C ARG A 342 -9.48 -4.28 16.47
N TRP A 343 -10.78 -3.99 16.36
CA TRP A 343 -11.45 -3.82 15.06
C TRP A 343 -10.87 -2.67 14.26
N GLN A 344 -10.58 -1.55 14.91
CA GLN A 344 -9.90 -0.42 14.27
C GLN A 344 -8.51 -0.84 13.76
N ALA A 345 -7.73 -1.55 14.59
CA ALA A 345 -6.40 -2.04 14.21
C ALA A 345 -6.44 -3.01 13.02
N ILE A 346 -7.37 -3.96 13.02
CA ILE A 346 -7.62 -4.87 11.88
C ILE A 346 -7.97 -4.05 10.63
N GLY A 347 -8.85 -3.06 10.79
CA GLY A 347 -9.26 -2.16 9.71
C GLY A 347 -8.11 -1.34 9.13
N THR A 348 -7.15 -0.91 9.95
CA THR A 348 -5.97 -0.14 9.49
C THR A 348 -4.92 -1.04 8.83
N LEU A 349 -4.67 -2.23 9.39
CA LEU A 349 -3.68 -3.17 8.86
C LEU A 349 -4.02 -3.72 7.46
N LYS A 350 -5.28 -3.62 7.03
CA LYS A 350 -5.68 -3.93 5.65
C LYS A 350 -4.86 -3.15 4.61
N HIS A 351 -4.42 -1.92 4.93
CA HIS A 351 -3.64 -1.10 4.02
C HIS A 351 -2.29 -1.75 3.69
N VAL A 352 -1.69 -2.51 4.61
CA VAL A 352 -0.46 -3.27 4.35
C VAL A 352 -0.73 -4.44 3.40
N LEU A 353 -1.83 -5.17 3.66
CA LEU A 353 -2.17 -6.38 2.89
C LEU A 353 -2.61 -6.06 1.46
N TYR A 354 -3.31 -4.94 1.25
CA TYR A 354 -3.72 -4.45 -0.07
C TYR A 354 -2.62 -3.74 -0.84
N PHE A 355 -1.50 -3.39 -0.19
CA PHE A 355 -0.45 -2.66 -0.89
C PHE A 355 0.23 -3.57 -1.91
N VAL A 356 -0.07 -3.36 -3.19
CA VAL A 356 0.32 -4.26 -4.29
C VAL A 356 1.84 -4.43 -4.33
N ASN A 357 2.58 -3.33 -4.31
CA ASN A 357 4.03 -3.31 -4.47
C ASN A 357 4.80 -3.69 -3.19
N LEU A 358 4.11 -3.96 -2.09
CA LEU A 358 4.77 -4.26 -0.83
C LEU A 358 5.30 -5.71 -0.82
N PRO A 359 6.57 -5.94 -0.39
CA PRO A 359 7.15 -7.27 -0.26
C PRO A 359 6.31 -8.23 0.59
N TRP A 360 6.31 -9.51 0.20
CA TRP A 360 5.55 -10.55 0.92
C TRP A 360 6.06 -10.76 2.34
N GLU A 361 7.34 -10.51 2.60
CA GLU A 361 7.94 -10.56 3.94
C GLU A 361 7.27 -9.56 4.89
N LEU A 362 7.04 -8.32 4.46
CA LEU A 362 6.35 -7.33 5.29
C LEU A 362 4.87 -7.68 5.48
N LYS A 363 4.20 -8.21 4.43
CA LYS A 363 2.83 -8.75 4.56
C LYS A 363 2.76 -9.91 5.55
N LYS A 364 3.78 -10.78 5.59
CA LYS A 364 3.91 -11.87 6.56
C LYS A 364 4.00 -11.35 7.99
N HIS A 365 4.80 -10.31 8.24
CA HIS A 365 4.84 -9.67 9.55
C HIS A 365 3.51 -9.01 9.94
N ALA A 366 2.77 -8.43 8.99
CA ALA A 366 1.42 -7.93 9.27
C ALA A 366 0.45 -9.06 9.65
N ILE A 367 0.50 -10.20 8.96
CA ILE A 367 -0.29 -11.39 9.31
C ILE A 367 0.09 -11.95 10.68
N ASP A 368 1.39 -12.02 11.00
CA ASP A 368 1.87 -12.48 12.31
C ASP A 368 1.42 -11.54 13.45
N PHE A 369 1.42 -10.23 13.21
CA PHE A 369 0.86 -9.26 14.16
C PHE A 369 -0.65 -9.44 14.34
N LEU A 370 -1.42 -9.60 13.24
CA LEU A 370 -2.86 -9.87 13.29
C LEU A 370 -3.17 -11.16 14.05
N LEU A 371 -2.39 -12.23 13.85
CA LEU A 371 -2.52 -13.46 14.64
C LEU A 371 -2.37 -13.18 16.13
N SER A 372 -1.36 -12.40 16.51
CA SER A 372 -1.09 -12.10 17.93
C SER A 372 -2.22 -11.37 18.64
N ILE A 373 -3.09 -10.67 17.91
CA ILE A 373 -4.23 -9.93 18.48
C ILE A 373 -5.59 -10.60 18.25
N THR A 374 -5.68 -11.66 17.43
CA THR A 374 -6.94 -12.34 17.09
C THR A 374 -7.01 -13.81 17.55
N ASP A 375 -5.99 -14.28 18.28
CA ASP A 375 -5.89 -15.65 18.75
C ASP A 375 -7.06 -16.10 19.66
N GLU A 376 -7.27 -17.42 19.79
CA GLU A 376 -8.43 -18.02 20.46
C GLU A 376 -8.55 -17.66 21.96
N GLY A 377 -7.46 -17.25 22.61
CA GLY A 377 -7.44 -16.79 24.00
C GLY A 377 -7.84 -15.33 24.20
N VAL A 378 -8.37 -14.65 23.19
CA VAL A 378 -8.84 -13.26 23.26
C VAL A 378 -10.21 -13.18 23.94
N SER A 379 -10.35 -12.29 24.91
CA SER A 379 -11.63 -12.04 25.59
C SER A 379 -12.66 -11.50 24.60
N ARG A 380 -13.73 -12.27 24.38
CA ARG A 380 -14.88 -11.91 23.54
C ARG A 380 -16.08 -11.55 24.42
N ASN A 381 -15.86 -10.67 25.40
CA ASN A 381 -16.94 -10.10 26.18
C ASN A 381 -17.75 -9.16 25.29
N TYR A 382 -18.80 -9.69 24.65
CA TYR A 382 -19.75 -8.91 23.89
C TYR A 382 -20.50 -7.99 24.86
N ASN A 383 -20.06 -6.75 24.99
CA ASN A 383 -20.88 -5.70 25.59
C ASN A 383 -21.93 -5.30 24.54
N GLU A 384 -22.96 -6.14 24.38
CA GLU A 384 -24.09 -5.92 23.47
C GLU A 384 -24.81 -4.58 23.73
N GLU A 385 -24.63 -3.99 24.92
CA GLU A 385 -25.40 -2.83 25.35
C GLU A 385 -24.97 -1.47 24.78
N ARG A 386 -23.88 -1.32 23.99
CA ARG A 386 -23.48 0.05 23.57
C ARG A 386 -22.56 0.29 22.37
N SER A 387 -22.19 -0.69 21.55
CA SER A 387 -21.26 -0.43 20.44
C SER A 387 -21.99 -0.17 19.11
N GLU A 388 -21.66 0.93 18.44
CA GLU A 388 -22.02 1.27 17.05
C GLU A 388 -21.33 0.32 16.05
N TRP A 389 -21.59 -1.00 16.15
CA TRP A 389 -21.01 -2.06 15.32
C TRP A 389 -21.10 -1.75 13.83
N SER A 390 -22.22 -1.17 13.40
CA SER A 390 -22.48 -0.78 12.02
C SER A 390 -21.41 0.14 11.42
N SER A 391 -20.74 0.96 12.23
CA SER A 391 -19.66 1.85 11.75
C SER A 391 -18.37 1.10 11.38
N TYR A 392 -18.13 -0.08 11.97
CA TYR A 392 -16.92 -0.88 11.75
C TYR A 392 -17.06 -1.93 10.65
N VAL A 393 -18.29 -2.36 10.33
CA VAL A 393 -18.59 -3.41 9.33
C VAL A 393 -17.86 -3.19 8.00
N PRO A 394 -17.91 -1.99 7.35
CA PRO A 394 -17.25 -1.80 6.07
C PRO A 394 -15.74 -2.01 6.16
N SER A 395 -15.11 -1.52 7.24
CA SER A 395 -13.66 -1.63 7.42
C SER A 395 -13.23 -3.07 7.68
N LEU A 396 -13.97 -3.80 8.53
CA LEU A 396 -13.73 -5.22 8.81
C LEU A 396 -13.95 -6.09 7.57
N PHE A 397 -14.99 -5.82 6.80
CA PHE A 397 -15.23 -6.52 5.53
C PHE A 397 -14.07 -6.30 4.55
N SER A 398 -13.61 -5.06 4.38
CA SER A 398 -12.43 -4.77 3.56
C SER A 398 -11.17 -5.48 4.10
N ALA A 399 -10.98 -5.53 5.42
CA ALA A 399 -9.84 -6.24 6.01
C ALA A 399 -9.88 -7.75 5.75
N LEU A 400 -11.05 -8.38 5.86
CA LEU A 400 -11.26 -9.80 5.51
C LEU A 400 -11.00 -10.05 4.03
N GLN A 401 -11.40 -9.14 3.14
CA GLN A 401 -11.07 -9.21 1.72
C GLN A 401 -9.56 -9.07 1.48
N ALA A 402 -8.85 -8.21 2.23
CA ALA A 402 -7.40 -8.11 2.15
C ALA A 402 -6.71 -9.41 2.57
N VAL A 403 -7.14 -10.02 3.67
CA VAL A 403 -6.65 -11.32 4.14
C VAL A 403 -6.97 -12.42 3.12
N LYS A 404 -8.15 -12.40 2.49
CA LYS A 404 -8.52 -13.30 1.39
C LYS A 404 -7.51 -13.23 0.25
N MET A 405 -7.10 -12.03 -0.16
CA MET A 405 -6.09 -11.86 -1.21
C MET A 405 -4.77 -12.53 -0.83
N VAL A 406 -4.33 -12.43 0.42
CA VAL A 406 -3.13 -13.13 0.89
C VAL A 406 -3.31 -14.66 0.85
N ILE A 407 -4.47 -15.18 1.25
CA ILE A 407 -4.77 -16.62 1.16
C ILE A 407 -4.70 -17.11 -0.29
N MET A 408 -5.15 -16.30 -1.25
CA MET A 408 -5.18 -16.70 -2.66
C MET A 408 -3.83 -16.58 -3.35
N TYR A 409 -3.10 -15.49 -3.11
CA TYR A 409 -1.97 -15.09 -3.96
C TYR A 409 -0.59 -15.19 -3.30
N ALA A 410 -0.51 -15.39 -1.97
CA ALA A 410 0.78 -15.51 -1.32
C ALA A 410 1.56 -16.74 -1.86
N PRO A 411 2.85 -16.59 -2.20
CA PRO A 411 3.65 -17.69 -2.75
C PRO A 411 3.90 -18.79 -1.70
N GLU A 412 4.14 -18.40 -0.45
CA GLU A 412 4.41 -19.33 0.65
C GLU A 412 3.12 -20.02 1.15
N PRO A 413 3.03 -21.37 1.12
CA PRO A 413 1.88 -22.09 1.66
C PRO A 413 1.62 -21.82 3.14
N GLU A 414 2.69 -21.59 3.91
CA GLU A 414 2.58 -21.35 5.34
C GLU A 414 1.98 -19.97 5.64
N LEU A 415 2.29 -18.96 4.82
CA LEU A 415 1.65 -17.65 4.89
C LEU A 415 0.17 -17.76 4.54
N ARG A 416 -0.21 -18.55 3.52
CA ARG A 416 -1.63 -18.80 3.19
C ARG A 416 -2.39 -19.43 4.36
N LYS A 417 -1.81 -20.45 5.03
CA LYS A 417 -2.43 -21.09 6.21
C LYS A 417 -2.56 -20.13 7.39
N LYS A 418 -1.50 -19.38 7.72
CA LYS A 418 -1.54 -18.36 8.78
C LYS A 418 -2.62 -17.32 8.52
N SER A 419 -2.72 -16.85 7.28
CA SER A 419 -3.75 -15.90 6.86
C SER A 419 -5.15 -16.48 6.97
N PHE A 420 -5.34 -17.77 6.69
CA PHE A 420 -6.61 -18.45 6.94
C PHE A 420 -6.94 -18.54 8.44
N THR A 421 -5.95 -18.71 9.31
CA THR A 421 -6.16 -18.62 10.77
C THR A 421 -6.56 -17.21 11.19
N VAL A 422 -5.92 -16.16 10.66
CA VAL A 422 -6.34 -14.75 10.89
C VAL A 422 -7.77 -14.54 10.44
N LEU A 423 -8.14 -14.99 9.24
CA LEU A 423 -9.50 -14.86 8.72
C LEU A 423 -10.53 -15.43 9.70
N LYS A 424 -10.30 -16.65 10.23
CA LYS A 424 -11.17 -17.26 11.24
C LYS A 424 -11.19 -16.45 12.55
N GLY A 425 -10.03 -15.98 13.02
CA GLY A 425 -9.92 -15.17 14.24
C GLY A 425 -10.70 -13.86 14.14
N VAL A 426 -10.56 -13.15 13.01
CA VAL A 426 -11.32 -11.92 12.73
C VAL A 426 -12.81 -12.21 12.65
N LEU A 427 -13.23 -13.25 11.90
CA LEU A 427 -14.65 -13.63 11.81
C LEU A 427 -15.23 -13.97 13.19
N ALA A 428 -14.50 -14.69 14.03
CA ALA A 428 -14.94 -15.08 15.36
C ALA A 428 -15.04 -13.90 16.34
N ASP A 429 -14.42 -12.76 16.03
CA ASP A 429 -14.53 -11.51 16.79
C ASP A 429 -15.75 -10.67 16.38
N ILE A 430 -16.46 -11.07 15.32
CA ILE A 430 -17.69 -10.45 14.83
C ILE A 430 -18.89 -11.07 15.54
N PRO A 431 -19.88 -10.30 16.01
CA PRO A 431 -21.08 -10.88 16.64
C PRO A 431 -21.86 -11.78 15.66
N ASN A 432 -22.49 -12.82 16.20
CA ASN A 432 -23.08 -13.90 15.41
C ASN A 432 -24.18 -13.44 14.43
N SER A 433 -24.93 -12.38 14.76
CA SER A 433 -25.98 -11.84 13.90
C SER A 433 -25.43 -11.16 12.64
N GLN A 434 -24.27 -10.52 12.70
CA GLN A 434 -23.64 -9.87 11.53
C GLN A 434 -22.56 -10.72 10.86
N ARG A 435 -22.02 -11.73 11.56
CA ARG A 435 -21.03 -12.65 10.99
C ARG A 435 -21.58 -13.36 9.75
N PHE A 436 -22.85 -13.81 9.81
CA PHE A 436 -23.50 -14.45 8.66
C PHE A 436 -23.58 -13.52 7.44
N ASP A 437 -24.02 -12.28 7.63
CA ASP A 437 -24.13 -11.29 6.55
C ASP A 437 -22.78 -10.98 5.92
N ILE A 438 -21.73 -10.85 6.73
CA ILE A 438 -20.36 -10.65 6.25
C ILE A 438 -19.87 -11.86 5.46
N MET A 439 -20.10 -13.08 5.93
CA MET A 439 -19.72 -14.30 5.21
C MET A 439 -20.48 -14.44 3.89
N LYS A 440 -21.78 -14.13 3.88
CA LYS A 440 -22.58 -14.07 2.65
C LYS A 440 -22.01 -13.04 1.67
N ALA A 441 -21.67 -11.84 2.15
CA ALA A 441 -21.04 -10.81 1.33
C ALA A 441 -19.65 -11.24 0.80
N LEU A 442 -18.84 -11.95 1.59
CA LEU A 442 -17.55 -12.50 1.15
C LEU A 442 -17.73 -13.51 0.01
N ILE A 443 -18.76 -14.35 0.09
CA ILE A 443 -19.11 -15.32 -0.95
C ILE A 443 -19.63 -14.64 -2.22
N THR A 444 -20.47 -13.61 -2.09
CA THR A 444 -21.00 -12.88 -3.26
C THR A 444 -19.95 -12.03 -3.96
N ASN A 445 -18.90 -11.57 -3.26
CA ASN A 445 -17.84 -10.71 -3.81
C ASN A 445 -16.54 -11.50 -4.12
N THR A 446 -16.66 -12.75 -4.55
CA THR A 446 -15.49 -13.55 -4.92
C THR A 446 -15.78 -14.44 -6.11
N ASP A 447 -14.89 -14.41 -7.11
CA ASP A 447 -15.05 -15.21 -8.34
C ASP A 447 -14.30 -16.54 -8.28
N SER A 448 -13.51 -16.77 -7.23
CA SER A 448 -12.76 -18.01 -7.03
C SER A 448 -13.64 -19.11 -6.44
N SER A 449 -13.90 -20.14 -7.24
CA SER A 449 -14.66 -21.34 -6.87
C SER A 449 -14.18 -21.97 -5.55
N SER A 450 -12.86 -22.18 -5.41
CA SER A 450 -12.29 -22.76 -4.20
C SER A 450 -12.45 -21.86 -2.96
N MET A 451 -12.37 -20.54 -3.11
CA MET A 451 -12.63 -19.62 -2.00
C MET A 451 -14.10 -19.59 -1.59
N ILE A 452 -15.03 -19.62 -2.55
CA ILE A 452 -16.47 -19.79 -2.27
C ILE A 452 -16.67 -21.08 -1.47
N ALA A 453 -16.07 -22.18 -1.89
CA ALA A 453 -16.17 -23.47 -1.24
C ALA A 453 -15.68 -23.43 0.22
N ILE A 454 -14.55 -22.76 0.47
CA ILE A 454 -13.98 -22.54 1.81
C ILE A 454 -14.94 -21.73 2.68
N PHE A 455 -15.48 -20.61 2.18
CA PHE A 455 -16.40 -19.78 2.95
C PHE A 455 -17.71 -20.51 3.27
N ILE A 456 -18.25 -21.30 2.33
CA ILE A 456 -19.42 -22.14 2.57
C ILE A 456 -19.14 -23.20 3.66
N ASP A 457 -17.94 -23.79 3.67
CA ASP A 457 -17.54 -24.72 4.72
C ASP A 457 -17.42 -24.04 6.09
N LEU A 458 -16.94 -22.79 6.14
CA LEU A 458 -16.98 -22.00 7.37
C LEU A 458 -18.42 -21.76 7.86
N VAL A 459 -19.36 -21.43 6.97
CA VAL A 459 -20.80 -21.29 7.33
C VAL A 459 -21.32 -22.61 7.91
N ARG A 460 -21.02 -23.74 7.26
CA ARG A 460 -21.39 -25.08 7.75
C ARG A 460 -20.84 -25.36 9.15
N LYS A 461 -19.59 -24.97 9.42
CA LYS A 461 -18.94 -25.15 10.73
C LYS A 461 -19.58 -24.29 11.83
N GLU A 462 -19.97 -23.05 11.52
CA GLU A 462 -20.72 -22.20 12.45
C GLU A 462 -22.08 -22.83 12.81
N MET A 463 -22.82 -23.31 11.80
CA MET A 463 -24.08 -24.01 12.00
C MET A 463 -23.94 -25.27 12.88
N HIS A 464 -22.88 -26.05 12.64
CA HIS A 464 -22.58 -27.24 13.44
C HIS A 464 -22.22 -26.88 14.89
N THR A 465 -21.44 -25.82 15.10
CA THR A 465 -21.04 -25.36 16.45
C THR A 465 -22.25 -24.89 17.27
N ALA A 466 -23.22 -24.22 16.63
CA ALA A 466 -24.47 -23.81 17.27
C ALA A 466 -25.27 -25.03 17.78
N ILE A 467 -25.33 -26.12 17.01
CA ILE A 467 -25.99 -27.37 17.43
C ILE A 467 -25.25 -28.06 18.58
N CYS A 468 -23.91 -28.17 18.50
CA CYS A 468 -23.15 -28.80 19.56
C CYS A 468 -23.30 -28.07 20.90
N SER A 469 -23.33 -26.73 20.85
CA SER A 469 -23.50 -25.87 22.02
C SER A 469 -24.90 -25.99 22.64
N SER A 470 -25.95 -26.08 21.81
CA SER A 470 -27.32 -26.29 22.32
C SER A 470 -27.48 -27.66 23.00
N ARG A 471 -26.78 -28.69 22.51
CA ARG A 471 -26.81 -30.03 23.10
C ARG A 471 -25.99 -30.17 24.40
N SER A 472 -24.96 -29.35 24.62
CA SER A 472 -24.17 -29.39 25.85
C SER A 472 -24.89 -28.71 27.03
N ILE A 473 -25.57 -27.57 26.79
CA ILE A 473 -26.32 -26.82 27.80
C ILE A 473 -27.46 -27.67 28.41
N VAL A 474 -28.07 -28.55 27.61
CA VAL A 474 -29.16 -29.43 28.05
C VAL A 474 -28.69 -30.54 28.99
N LYS A 475 -27.38 -30.84 29.08
CA LYS A 475 -26.88 -31.93 29.94
C LYS A 475 -26.65 -31.54 31.41
N ASP A 476 -26.48 -30.26 31.73
CA ASP A 476 -26.04 -29.81 33.07
C ASP A 476 -27.01 -28.86 33.80
N ALA A 477 -28.21 -28.57 33.28
CA ALA A 477 -29.17 -27.67 33.92
C ALA A 477 -30.48 -28.39 34.33
N PRO A 478 -30.95 -28.28 35.59
CA PRO A 478 -32.32 -28.65 35.93
C PRO A 478 -33.29 -27.70 35.21
N GLN A 479 -34.35 -28.27 34.63
CA GLN A 479 -35.39 -27.55 33.89
C GLN A 479 -35.84 -26.29 34.64
N ILE A 480 -35.42 -25.12 34.16
CA ILE A 480 -36.03 -23.84 34.49
C ILE A 480 -36.52 -23.26 33.16
N ASP A 481 -37.82 -22.96 33.11
CA ASP A 481 -38.55 -22.30 32.03
C ASP A 481 -38.01 -20.88 31.74
N ASN A 482 -36.79 -20.78 31.24
CA ASN A 482 -36.30 -19.59 30.58
C ASN A 482 -36.08 -19.93 29.11
N LYS A 483 -36.91 -19.31 28.25
CA LYS A 483 -36.75 -19.24 26.79
C LYS A 483 -35.45 -18.52 26.42
N ALA A 484 -34.30 -19.09 26.75
CA ALA A 484 -33.06 -18.76 26.07
C ALA A 484 -33.09 -19.57 24.77
N PHE A 485 -33.57 -18.94 23.69
CA PHE A 485 -33.47 -19.53 22.36
C PHE A 485 -31.99 -19.80 22.08
N PRO A 486 -31.61 -20.99 21.56
CA PRO A 486 -30.27 -21.19 21.04
C PRO A 486 -30.00 -20.12 19.99
N ASP A 487 -28.76 -19.67 19.87
CA ASP A 487 -28.40 -18.65 18.88
C ASP A 487 -28.70 -19.17 17.47
N THR A 488 -29.85 -18.75 16.91
CA THR A 488 -30.35 -19.17 15.60
C THR A 488 -29.78 -18.30 14.48
N SER A 489 -28.79 -17.43 14.74
CA SER A 489 -28.34 -16.47 13.74
C SER A 489 -27.90 -17.12 12.42
N PHE A 490 -27.30 -18.31 12.47
CA PHE A 490 -26.90 -19.09 11.30
C PHE A 490 -27.96 -20.10 10.81
N TRP A 491 -28.99 -20.38 11.61
CA TRP A 491 -30.13 -21.22 11.22
C TRP A 491 -31.27 -20.32 10.77
N ASN A 492 -31.15 -19.78 9.55
CA ASN A 492 -32.13 -18.85 8.99
C ASN A 492 -32.37 -19.14 7.48
N PRO A 493 -33.46 -18.61 6.88
CA PRO A 493 -33.78 -18.83 5.47
C PRO A 493 -32.70 -18.37 4.47
N GLY A 494 -31.85 -17.42 4.85
CA GLY A 494 -30.72 -16.94 4.05
C GLY A 494 -29.68 -18.01 3.74
N ILE A 495 -29.67 -19.15 4.45
CA ILE A 495 -28.84 -20.31 4.09
C ILE A 495 -29.27 -20.91 2.74
N LEU A 496 -30.57 -20.95 2.47
CA LEU A 496 -31.09 -21.44 1.18
C LEU A 496 -30.78 -20.43 0.06
N GLU A 497 -30.84 -19.14 0.36
CA GLU A 497 -30.40 -18.10 -0.58
C GLU A 497 -28.91 -18.23 -0.92
N LEU A 498 -28.07 -18.60 0.06
CA LEU A 498 -26.65 -18.82 -0.15
C LEU A 498 -26.39 -20.04 -1.06
N VAL A 499 -27.11 -21.14 -0.83
CA VAL A 499 -27.06 -22.32 -1.70
C VAL A 499 -27.53 -21.97 -3.11
N GLU A 500 -28.64 -21.23 -3.22
CA GLU A 500 -29.19 -20.77 -4.49
C GLU A 500 -28.20 -19.93 -5.28
N LEU A 501 -27.50 -18.98 -4.64
CA LEU A 501 -26.52 -18.11 -5.28
C LEU A 501 -25.42 -18.88 -6.03
N VAL A 502 -25.09 -20.10 -5.59
CA VAL A 502 -24.10 -20.96 -6.24
C VAL A 502 -24.74 -21.92 -7.23
N LEU A 503 -25.85 -22.57 -6.87
CA LEU A 503 -26.49 -23.58 -7.73
C LEU A 503 -27.33 -22.99 -8.86
N ARG A 504 -27.67 -21.71 -8.76
CA ARG A 504 -28.38 -20.92 -9.75
C ARG A 504 -27.82 -19.49 -9.75
N PRO A 505 -26.70 -19.25 -10.46
CA PRO A 505 -26.07 -17.93 -10.51
C PRO A 505 -27.03 -16.83 -11.01
N PRO A 506 -26.77 -15.55 -10.67
CA PRO A 506 -27.65 -14.42 -11.03
C PRO A 506 -27.90 -14.27 -12.54
N GLN A 507 -26.98 -14.75 -13.38
CA GLN A 507 -27.12 -14.76 -14.84
C GLN A 507 -28.21 -15.73 -15.33
N GLY A 508 -28.72 -16.60 -14.45
CA GLY A 508 -29.68 -17.65 -14.75
C GLY A 508 -29.00 -18.93 -15.26
N GLY A 509 -29.76 -20.03 -15.25
CA GLY A 509 -29.26 -21.35 -15.65
C GLY A 509 -28.38 -22.04 -14.58
N PRO A 510 -27.80 -23.20 -14.91
CA PRO A 510 -26.87 -23.91 -14.03
C PRO A 510 -25.48 -23.22 -14.00
N PRO A 511 -24.68 -23.47 -12.96
CA PRO A 511 -23.31 -22.94 -12.83
C PRO A 511 -22.37 -23.44 -13.93
N SER A 512 -21.31 -22.67 -14.21
CA SER A 512 -20.28 -23.03 -15.19
C SER A 512 -19.42 -24.18 -14.67
N LEU A 513 -19.45 -25.32 -15.36
CA LEU A 513 -18.67 -26.51 -15.01
C LEU A 513 -17.71 -26.86 -16.16
N PRO A 514 -16.49 -27.33 -15.84
CA PRO A 514 -15.99 -27.76 -14.52
C PRO A 514 -15.44 -26.64 -13.61
N GLU A 515 -15.40 -25.39 -14.05
CA GLU A 515 -14.68 -24.29 -13.38
C GLU A 515 -15.23 -23.97 -11.97
N GLN A 516 -16.55 -24.09 -11.77
CA GLN A 516 -17.21 -23.82 -10.49
C GLN A 516 -17.44 -25.08 -9.64
N SER A 517 -16.78 -26.20 -9.96
CA SER A 517 -16.96 -27.50 -9.29
C SER A 517 -16.81 -27.45 -7.77
N ASP A 518 -15.75 -26.85 -7.23
CA ASP A 518 -15.53 -26.72 -5.78
C ASP A 518 -16.69 -26.01 -5.07
N ALA A 519 -17.11 -24.86 -5.60
CA ALA A 519 -18.20 -24.07 -5.04
C ALA A 519 -19.51 -24.86 -5.04
N VAL A 520 -19.85 -25.48 -6.18
CA VAL A 520 -21.07 -26.28 -6.36
C VAL A 520 -21.08 -27.48 -5.42
N LEU A 521 -19.96 -28.20 -5.31
CA LEU A 521 -19.83 -29.34 -4.40
C LEU A 521 -20.03 -28.90 -2.94
N SER A 522 -19.45 -27.76 -2.53
CA SER A 522 -19.62 -27.26 -1.17
C SER A 522 -21.07 -26.81 -0.90
N ALA A 523 -21.72 -26.17 -1.88
CA ALA A 523 -23.12 -25.75 -1.78
C ALA A 523 -24.08 -26.95 -1.67
N LEU A 524 -23.89 -28.00 -2.50
CA LEU A 524 -24.64 -29.25 -2.40
C LEU A 524 -24.43 -29.92 -1.04
N ASN A 525 -23.20 -29.94 -0.53
CA ASN A 525 -22.91 -30.48 0.79
C ASN A 525 -23.55 -29.68 1.93
N LEU A 526 -23.61 -28.34 1.81
CA LEU A 526 -24.34 -27.49 2.76
C LEU A 526 -25.84 -27.80 2.71
N TYR A 527 -26.44 -27.83 1.52
CA TYR A 527 -27.86 -28.18 1.36
C TYR A 527 -28.19 -29.55 1.97
N ARG A 528 -27.38 -30.57 1.65
CA ARG A 528 -27.49 -31.91 2.22
C ARG A 528 -27.41 -31.90 3.74
N PHE A 529 -26.44 -31.17 4.30
CA PHE A 529 -26.26 -31.04 5.74
C PHE A 529 -27.51 -30.44 6.41
N VAL A 530 -28.02 -29.33 5.89
CA VAL A 530 -29.22 -28.65 6.43
C VAL A 530 -30.44 -29.56 6.37
N LEU A 531 -30.68 -30.19 5.22
CA LEU A 531 -31.82 -31.08 5.00
C LEU A 531 -31.82 -32.28 5.96
N MET A 532 -30.67 -32.93 6.13
CA MET A 532 -30.53 -34.06 7.06
C MET A 532 -30.67 -33.62 8.52
N THR A 533 -30.11 -32.47 8.87
CA THR A 533 -30.07 -31.98 10.25
C THR A 533 -31.45 -31.54 10.72
N GLU A 534 -32.14 -30.68 9.96
CA GLU A 534 -33.50 -30.24 10.32
C GLU A 534 -34.49 -31.43 10.31
N SER A 535 -34.29 -32.41 9.41
CA SER A 535 -35.07 -33.65 9.44
C SER A 535 -34.83 -34.48 10.71
N ALA A 536 -33.59 -34.58 11.17
CA ALA A 536 -33.25 -35.38 12.35
C ALA A 536 -33.74 -34.71 13.64
N GLU A 537 -33.62 -33.38 13.71
CA GLU A 537 -34.05 -32.57 14.86
C GLU A 537 -35.54 -32.24 14.85
N LYS A 538 -36.26 -32.57 13.77
CA LYS A 538 -37.69 -32.26 13.55
C LYS A 538 -37.97 -30.75 13.65
N THR A 539 -37.05 -29.95 13.10
CA THR A 539 -37.15 -28.49 12.98
C THR A 539 -37.30 -28.09 11.51
N ASN A 540 -37.57 -26.81 11.25
CA ASN A 540 -37.63 -26.27 9.88
C ASN A 540 -37.39 -24.76 9.90
N ILE A 541 -36.37 -24.32 10.63
CA ILE A 541 -36.05 -22.91 10.87
C ILE A 541 -35.55 -22.27 9.56
N THR A 542 -34.76 -23.00 8.77
CA THR A 542 -34.33 -22.53 7.44
C THR A 542 -35.45 -22.59 6.40
N GLY A 543 -36.50 -23.36 6.67
CA GLY A 543 -37.58 -23.62 5.73
C GLY A 543 -37.26 -24.71 4.70
N VAL A 544 -36.13 -25.43 4.81
CA VAL A 544 -35.68 -26.44 3.83
C VAL A 544 -36.68 -27.58 3.64
N LEU A 545 -37.42 -27.96 4.69
CA LEU A 545 -38.40 -29.05 4.65
C LEU A 545 -39.79 -28.58 4.17
N SER A 546 -39.97 -27.29 3.87
CA SER A 546 -41.23 -26.81 3.32
C SER A 546 -41.42 -27.36 1.90
N ARG A 547 -42.64 -27.80 1.59
CA ARG A 547 -42.96 -28.34 0.26
C ARG A 547 -42.57 -27.39 -0.87
N ASN A 548 -42.77 -26.08 -0.68
CA ASN A 548 -42.42 -25.06 -1.67
C ASN A 548 -40.90 -25.00 -1.90
N ASN A 549 -40.08 -24.96 -0.84
CA ASN A 549 -38.62 -24.92 -0.99
C ASN A 549 -38.04 -26.22 -1.54
N LEU A 550 -38.60 -27.38 -1.16
CA LEU A 550 -38.22 -28.67 -1.74
C LEU A 550 -38.50 -28.73 -3.24
N LEU A 551 -39.69 -28.31 -3.67
CA LEU A 551 -40.05 -28.24 -5.10
C LEU A 551 -39.19 -27.23 -5.85
N LYS A 552 -38.90 -26.07 -5.23
CA LYS A 552 -38.00 -25.07 -5.80
C LYS A 552 -36.61 -25.64 -6.01
N ALA A 553 -35.98 -26.19 -4.97
CA ALA A 553 -34.65 -26.77 -5.03
C ALA A 553 -34.57 -27.90 -6.07
N TYR A 554 -35.57 -28.78 -6.10
CA TYR A 554 -35.64 -29.88 -7.07
C TYR A 554 -35.68 -29.37 -8.52
N ASN A 555 -36.64 -28.50 -8.84
CA ASN A 555 -36.90 -28.09 -10.22
C ASN A 555 -35.93 -27.02 -10.73
N GLU A 556 -35.46 -26.12 -9.86
CA GLU A 556 -34.69 -24.95 -10.26
C GLU A 556 -33.19 -25.12 -10.03
N TRP A 557 -32.75 -26.03 -9.14
CA TRP A 557 -31.33 -26.23 -8.82
C TRP A 557 -30.85 -27.63 -9.23
N LEU A 558 -31.46 -28.68 -8.68
CA LEU A 558 -30.92 -30.05 -8.78
C LEU A 558 -31.13 -30.69 -10.15
N LEU A 559 -32.32 -30.56 -10.74
CA LEU A 559 -32.60 -31.13 -12.06
C LEU A 559 -31.79 -30.45 -13.19
N PRO A 560 -31.71 -29.11 -13.28
CA PRO A 560 -30.85 -28.44 -14.27
C PRO A 560 -29.38 -28.84 -14.12
N LEU A 561 -28.88 -28.90 -12.88
CA LEU A 561 -27.51 -29.31 -12.61
C LEU A 561 -27.25 -30.76 -13.02
N ARG A 562 -28.21 -31.67 -12.79
CA ARG A 562 -28.09 -33.08 -13.22
C ARG A 562 -27.96 -33.17 -14.72
N THR A 563 -28.83 -32.46 -15.45
CA THR A 563 -28.77 -32.43 -16.92
C THR A 563 -27.42 -31.94 -17.42
N LEU A 564 -26.87 -30.87 -16.82
CA LEU A 564 -25.56 -30.34 -17.17
C LEU A 564 -24.45 -31.35 -16.91
N VAL A 565 -24.38 -31.90 -15.69
CA VAL A 565 -23.32 -32.85 -15.29
C VAL A 565 -23.34 -34.11 -16.13
N THR A 566 -24.52 -34.71 -16.35
CA THR A 566 -24.66 -35.89 -17.21
C THR A 566 -24.27 -35.59 -18.66
N GLY A 567 -24.57 -34.38 -19.17
CA GLY A 567 -24.16 -33.95 -20.50
C GLY A 567 -22.64 -33.88 -20.65
N ILE A 568 -21.97 -33.15 -19.75
CA ILE A 568 -20.50 -33.01 -19.75
C ILE A 568 -19.83 -34.38 -19.60
N MET A 569 -20.30 -35.21 -18.67
CA MET A 569 -19.77 -36.56 -18.50
C MET A 569 -19.94 -37.39 -19.77
N ALA A 570 -21.12 -37.38 -20.41
CA ALA A 570 -21.32 -38.14 -21.65
C ALA A 570 -20.38 -37.70 -22.78
N GLU A 571 -20.16 -36.40 -22.95
CA GLU A 571 -19.22 -35.84 -23.93
C GLU A 571 -17.76 -36.20 -23.61
N SER A 572 -17.38 -36.16 -22.33
CA SER A 572 -16.02 -36.51 -21.88
C SER A 572 -15.74 -38.01 -21.93
N HIS A 573 -16.74 -38.88 -22.00
CA HIS A 573 -16.53 -40.33 -22.19
C HIS A 573 -16.28 -40.70 -23.66
N SER A 574 -16.62 -39.83 -24.61
CA SER A 574 -16.31 -40.03 -26.03
C SER A 574 -14.89 -39.60 -26.42
N ASP A 575 -14.28 -38.68 -25.66
CA ASP A 575 -12.93 -38.17 -25.90
C ASP A 575 -11.94 -38.72 -24.87
N TYR A 576 -10.89 -39.41 -25.32
CA TYR A 576 -9.85 -40.02 -24.46
C TYR A 576 -8.61 -39.13 -24.31
N ASP A 577 -8.79 -37.80 -24.27
CA ASP A 577 -7.69 -36.89 -23.96
C ASP A 577 -7.55 -36.64 -22.45
N GLU A 578 -6.40 -36.09 -22.05
CA GLU A 578 -6.07 -35.83 -20.65
C GLU A 578 -7.07 -34.86 -19.99
N PHE A 579 -7.58 -33.88 -20.76
CA PHE A 579 -8.56 -32.90 -20.29
C PHE A 579 -9.92 -33.53 -19.98
N ALA A 580 -10.38 -34.47 -20.80
CA ALA A 580 -11.61 -35.21 -20.58
C ALA A 580 -11.53 -36.07 -19.31
N VAL A 581 -10.38 -36.72 -19.08
CA VAL A 581 -10.13 -37.51 -17.86
C VAL A 581 -10.13 -36.62 -16.61
N ASP A 582 -9.47 -35.46 -16.66
CA ASP A 582 -9.44 -34.49 -15.55
C ASP A 582 -10.83 -33.92 -15.26
N THR A 583 -11.62 -33.66 -16.30
CA THR A 583 -13.00 -33.18 -16.18
C THR A 583 -13.89 -34.21 -15.49
N VAL A 584 -13.82 -35.48 -15.90
CA VAL A 584 -14.57 -36.57 -15.26
C VAL A 584 -14.15 -36.74 -13.80
N CYS A 585 -12.84 -36.74 -13.51
CA CYS A 585 -12.33 -36.83 -12.13
C CYS A 585 -12.85 -35.70 -11.25
N THR A 586 -12.93 -34.48 -11.79
CA THR A 586 -13.43 -33.28 -11.09
C THR A 586 -14.93 -33.36 -10.82
N LEU A 587 -15.71 -33.89 -11.77
CA LEU A 587 -17.18 -33.93 -11.67
C LEU A 587 -17.73 -35.15 -10.91
N ASN A 588 -16.98 -36.25 -10.80
CA ASN A 588 -17.43 -37.47 -10.10
C ASN A 588 -17.92 -37.22 -8.66
N PRO A 589 -17.19 -36.49 -7.78
CA PRO A 589 -17.68 -36.20 -6.43
C PRO A 589 -18.96 -35.36 -6.44
N LEU A 590 -19.09 -34.44 -7.41
CA LEU A 590 -20.25 -33.57 -7.55
C LEU A 590 -21.48 -34.38 -7.95
N GLU A 591 -21.35 -35.28 -8.93
CA GLU A 591 -22.42 -36.17 -9.37
C GLU A 591 -22.98 -36.99 -8.20
N LEU A 592 -22.11 -37.64 -7.43
CA LEU A 592 -22.50 -38.46 -6.29
C LEU A 592 -23.29 -37.68 -5.23
N VAL A 593 -22.83 -36.47 -4.88
CA VAL A 593 -23.52 -35.64 -3.89
C VAL A 593 -24.85 -35.11 -4.45
N LEU A 594 -24.89 -34.75 -5.74
CA LEU A 594 -26.10 -34.28 -6.41
C LEU A 594 -27.20 -35.33 -6.40
N TYR A 595 -26.90 -36.57 -6.82
CA TYR A 595 -27.89 -37.65 -6.77
C TYR A 595 -28.37 -37.92 -5.34
N ARG A 596 -27.47 -37.85 -4.35
CA ARG A 596 -27.87 -37.99 -2.95
C ARG A 596 -28.83 -36.87 -2.50
N CYS A 597 -28.60 -35.63 -2.93
CA CYS A 597 -29.52 -34.52 -2.64
C CYS A 597 -30.88 -34.74 -3.29
N ILE A 598 -30.93 -35.23 -4.53
CA ILE A 598 -32.16 -35.57 -5.24
C ILE A 598 -32.96 -36.65 -4.49
N GLU A 599 -32.31 -37.75 -4.11
CA GLU A 599 -32.94 -38.83 -3.35
C GLU A 599 -33.59 -38.32 -2.05
N LEU A 600 -32.85 -37.52 -1.29
CA LEU A 600 -33.34 -36.97 -0.02
C LEU A 600 -34.55 -36.05 -0.23
N VAL A 601 -34.55 -35.23 -1.28
CA VAL A 601 -35.69 -34.35 -1.60
C VAL A 601 -36.92 -35.17 -2.00
N ASP A 602 -36.75 -36.20 -2.83
CA ASP A 602 -37.84 -37.09 -3.24
C ASP A 602 -38.45 -37.84 -2.04
N GLU A 603 -37.62 -38.34 -1.11
CA GLU A 603 -38.08 -38.97 0.13
C GLU A 603 -38.95 -38.01 0.95
N LYS A 604 -38.53 -36.75 1.09
CA LYS A 604 -39.27 -35.74 1.87
C LYS A 604 -40.54 -35.26 1.20
N LEU A 605 -40.55 -35.13 -0.13
CA LEU A 605 -41.75 -34.80 -0.88
C LEU A 605 -42.82 -35.90 -0.77
N LYS A 606 -42.41 -37.18 -0.80
CA LYS A 606 -43.31 -38.34 -0.62
C LYS A 606 -43.90 -38.40 0.80
N GLN A 607 -43.12 -38.06 1.82
CA GLN A 607 -43.58 -37.99 3.23
C GLN A 607 -44.53 -36.81 3.50
N SER A 608 -44.55 -35.81 2.61
CA SER A 608 -45.38 -34.60 2.71
C SER A 608 -46.69 -34.69 1.91
N THR A 609 -47.02 -35.89 1.42
CA THR A 609 -48.29 -36.27 0.75
C THR A 609 -49.07 -37.16 1.69
#